data_AF-A0A7K9Y7P1-F1
#
_entry.id   AF-A0A7K9Y7P1-F1
#
_cell.length_a   1.000
_cell.length_b   1.000
_cell.length_c   1.000
_cell.angle_alpha   90.00
_cell.angle_beta   90.00
_cell.angle_gamma   90.00
#
_symmetry.space_group_name_H-M   'P 1'
#
loop_
_entity.id
_entity.type
_entity.pdbx_description
1 polymer ?
#
loop_
_entity_poly.entity_id
_entity_poly.type
_entity_poly.pdbx_seq_one_letter_code
_entity_poly.pdbx_strand_id
1 'polypeptide(L)'
;QYSPDCVRGADGAVDPTEVTFPGCPCRARSCSPHSCPCARRGAAPLFECNAMCRCSDGCGKRVVQRGLRVRLQVFLTDKKGWGVRALQPIAEGTFVCEYAGEVLGLDEARRRVRAQTAQDNNYIIAVREHVHGGQVLETFVDPTYVGNVGRFLNHSCEPNLVMVPVRVDSMVPKLALFAAADISAGEELCYDYSGRFRNLPPNEGEQKAAEEDNVLRKPCFCGSPTCAAFLPWDGSLFPSA
;
A
#
# COMPACT_ATOMS: atom_id res chain seq x y z
N GLN A 1 8.77 -16.22 -3.57
CA GLN A 1 9.65 -15.55 -4.56
C GLN A 1 9.73 -14.06 -4.25
N TYR A 2 10.86 -13.40 -4.50
CA TYR A 2 10.96 -11.95 -4.36
C TYR A 2 10.67 -11.27 -5.71
N SER A 3 9.83 -10.24 -5.72
CA SER A 3 9.63 -9.32 -6.85
C SER A 3 9.68 -7.89 -6.32
N PRO A 4 10.37 -6.94 -6.96
CA PRO A 4 10.36 -5.53 -6.54
C PRO A 4 9.03 -4.84 -6.85
N ASP A 5 8.33 -5.30 -7.89
CA ASP A 5 7.09 -4.72 -8.42
C ASP A 5 5.92 -5.70 -8.32
N CYS A 6 4.70 -5.16 -8.48
CA CYS A 6 3.50 -5.98 -8.60
C CYS A 6 3.56 -6.86 -9.86
N VAL A 7 3.07 -8.09 -9.73
CA VAL A 7 3.02 -9.07 -10.83
C VAL A 7 1.57 -9.50 -11.07
N ARG A 8 1.30 -10.01 -12.26
CA ARG A 8 0.00 -10.62 -12.59
C ARG A 8 -0.26 -11.79 -11.63
N GLY A 9 -1.46 -11.85 -11.05
CA GLY A 9 -1.88 -12.94 -10.17
C GLY A 9 -2.14 -14.25 -10.91
N ALA A 10 -2.29 -15.33 -10.15
CA ALA A 10 -2.53 -16.68 -10.66
C ALA A 10 -3.81 -16.82 -11.52
N ASP A 11 -4.80 -15.97 -11.31
CA ASP A 11 -6.05 -15.93 -12.09
C ASP A 11 -5.90 -15.17 -13.41
N GLY A 12 -4.81 -14.43 -13.59
CA GLY A 12 -4.51 -13.66 -14.79
C GLY A 12 -5.47 -12.50 -15.05
N ALA A 13 -6.36 -12.17 -14.10
CA ALA A 13 -7.48 -11.26 -14.31
C ALA A 13 -7.06 -9.80 -14.53
N VAL A 14 -5.94 -9.39 -13.92
CA VAL A 14 -5.46 -8.00 -13.94
C VAL A 14 -3.96 -7.98 -14.30
N ASP A 15 -3.59 -7.17 -15.29
CA ASP A 15 -2.18 -6.95 -15.65
C ASP A 15 -1.67 -5.61 -15.09
N PRO A 16 -0.83 -5.62 -14.03
CA PRO A 16 -0.25 -4.38 -13.49
C PRO A 16 0.79 -3.73 -14.42
N THR A 17 1.22 -4.41 -15.48
CA THR A 17 2.24 -3.91 -16.42
C THR A 17 1.66 -3.25 -17.66
N GLU A 18 0.33 -3.36 -17.85
CA GLU A 18 -0.36 -2.73 -18.98
C GLU A 18 -0.26 -1.19 -18.91
N VAL A 19 0.27 -0.57 -19.96
CA VAL A 19 0.37 0.89 -20.04
C VAL A 19 -1.00 1.47 -20.44
N THR A 20 -1.66 2.13 -19.50
CA THR A 20 -2.99 2.73 -19.71
C THR A 20 -2.96 4.24 -19.92
N PHE A 21 -1.94 4.93 -19.39
CA PHE A 21 -1.93 6.40 -19.39
C PHE A 21 -1.03 7.01 -20.48
N PRO A 22 -1.51 8.03 -21.21
CA PRO A 22 -0.79 8.62 -22.35
C PRO A 22 0.40 9.52 -21.94
N GLY A 23 0.62 9.74 -20.65
CA GLY A 23 1.67 10.60 -20.13
C GLY A 23 1.44 12.09 -20.41
N CYS A 24 2.49 12.90 -20.18
CA CYS A 24 2.47 14.35 -20.39
C CYS A 24 3.32 14.77 -21.59
N PRO A 25 2.96 15.88 -22.27
CA PRO A 25 3.74 16.40 -23.39
C PRO A 25 4.94 17.27 -22.95
N CYS A 26 5.16 17.43 -21.64
CA CYS A 26 6.20 18.31 -21.10
C CYS A 26 7.60 17.83 -21.54
N ARG A 27 8.46 18.74 -22.01
CA ARG A 27 9.85 18.45 -22.42
C ARG A 27 10.90 18.98 -21.44
N ALA A 28 10.46 19.54 -20.32
CA ALA A 28 11.34 20.08 -19.30
C ALA A 28 12.09 18.95 -18.55
N ARG A 29 13.19 19.32 -17.88
CA ARG A 29 13.90 18.41 -16.97
C ARG A 29 13.02 17.95 -15.81
N SER A 30 12.08 18.78 -15.36
CA SER A 30 11.11 18.45 -14.32
C SER A 30 9.76 19.10 -14.62
N CYS A 31 8.68 18.40 -14.33
CA CYS A 31 7.31 18.83 -14.56
C CYS A 31 6.83 19.80 -13.48
N SER A 32 6.27 20.95 -13.90
CA SER A 32 5.71 21.95 -12.99
C SER A 32 4.30 21.56 -12.53
N PRO A 33 3.95 21.74 -11.24
CA PRO A 33 2.60 21.50 -10.72
C PRO A 33 1.48 22.29 -11.41
N HIS A 34 1.81 23.44 -11.99
CA HIS A 34 0.82 24.34 -12.59
C HIS A 34 0.50 24.02 -14.06
N SER A 35 1.38 23.29 -14.75
CA SER A 35 1.26 23.10 -16.21
C SER A 35 1.29 21.64 -16.65
N CYS A 36 1.80 20.73 -15.81
CA CYS A 36 1.88 19.33 -16.17
C CYS A 36 0.61 18.59 -15.71
N PRO A 37 -0.08 17.83 -16.59
CA PRO A 37 -1.25 17.04 -16.22
C PRO A 37 -0.93 15.99 -15.14
N CYS A 38 0.28 15.42 -15.12
CA CYS A 38 0.72 14.46 -14.11
C CYS A 38 1.05 15.11 -12.75
N ALA A 39 1.16 16.44 -12.67
CA ALA A 39 1.69 17.14 -11.50
C ALA A 39 0.64 17.91 -10.70
N ARG A 40 -0.65 17.78 -11.06
CA ARG A 40 -1.75 18.54 -10.45
C ARG A 40 -1.82 18.25 -8.95
N ARG A 41 -1.71 19.30 -8.13
CA ARG A 41 -1.81 19.21 -6.67
C ARG A 41 -3.28 19.04 -6.25
N GLY A 42 -3.51 18.26 -5.19
CA GLY A 42 -4.84 18.13 -4.56
C GLY A 42 -5.86 17.32 -5.36
N ALA A 43 -5.48 16.72 -6.49
CA ALA A 43 -6.32 15.78 -7.22
C ALA A 43 -5.98 14.35 -6.77
N ALA A 44 -6.96 13.65 -6.21
CA ALA A 44 -6.98 12.20 -6.23
C ALA A 44 -7.60 11.75 -7.57
N PRO A 45 -7.06 10.72 -8.24
CA PRO A 45 -5.91 9.90 -7.83
C PRO A 45 -4.54 10.57 -8.10
N LEU A 46 -3.50 10.10 -7.40
CA LEU A 46 -2.12 10.58 -7.54
C LEU A 46 -1.43 9.90 -8.73
N PHE A 47 -0.81 10.70 -9.60
CA PHE A 47 -0.08 10.23 -10.77
C PHE A 47 1.39 10.63 -10.73
N GLU A 48 2.26 9.73 -11.20
CA GLU A 48 3.62 10.06 -11.61
C GLU A 48 3.69 10.34 -13.11
N CYS A 49 4.79 10.96 -13.54
CA CYS A 49 5.16 10.90 -14.96
C CYS A 49 5.57 9.46 -15.31
N ASN A 50 5.19 8.98 -16.48
CA ASN A 50 5.28 7.57 -16.82
C ASN A 50 6.14 7.33 -18.07
N ALA A 51 6.16 6.10 -18.62
CA ALA A 51 6.97 5.77 -19.79
C ALA A 51 6.58 6.58 -21.05
N MET A 52 5.34 7.08 -21.13
CA MET A 52 4.83 7.87 -22.25
C MET A 52 5.08 9.38 -22.10
N CYS A 53 5.53 9.84 -20.92
CA CYS A 53 5.90 11.24 -20.70
C CYS A 53 7.18 11.62 -21.46
N ARG A 54 7.19 12.84 -22.03
CA ARG A 54 8.39 13.39 -22.71
C ARG A 54 9.37 14.11 -21.78
N CYS A 55 9.09 14.16 -20.48
CA CYS A 55 9.98 14.76 -19.50
C CYS A 55 11.12 13.80 -19.15
N SER A 56 12.26 14.35 -18.75
CA SER A 56 13.45 13.57 -18.38
C SER A 56 13.18 12.53 -17.28
N ASP A 57 13.99 11.47 -17.23
CA ASP A 57 14.04 10.52 -16.10
C ASP A 57 14.39 11.19 -14.77
N GLY A 58 15.08 12.33 -14.83
CA GLY A 58 15.35 13.20 -13.68
C GLY A 58 14.14 14.00 -13.19
N CYS A 59 12.97 13.85 -13.80
CA CYS A 59 11.76 14.58 -13.42
C CYS A 59 11.39 14.35 -11.96
N GLY A 60 11.10 15.42 -11.21
CA GLY A 60 10.70 15.35 -9.80
C GLY A 60 9.33 14.69 -9.58
N LYS A 61 8.62 14.35 -10.65
CA LYS A 61 7.37 13.58 -10.64
C LYS A 61 7.57 12.10 -10.99
N ARG A 62 8.80 11.60 -10.86
CA ARG A 62 9.16 10.18 -10.89
C ARG A 62 9.83 9.86 -9.55
N VAL A 63 9.12 9.25 -8.61
CA VAL A 63 9.61 8.97 -7.25
C VAL A 63 9.49 7.48 -6.96
N VAL A 64 8.26 6.96 -6.90
CA VAL A 64 7.95 5.57 -6.59
C VAL A 64 8.57 4.64 -7.64
N GLN A 65 8.45 4.97 -8.93
CA GLN A 65 9.00 4.17 -10.02
C GLN A 65 10.54 4.06 -10.00
N ARG A 66 11.24 4.84 -9.18
CA ARG A 66 12.71 4.73 -9.00
C ARG A 66 13.10 3.63 -8.01
N GLY A 67 12.12 2.97 -7.40
CA GLY A 67 12.32 1.87 -6.48
C GLY A 67 12.97 2.28 -5.16
N LEU A 68 13.43 1.29 -4.41
CA LEU A 68 13.97 1.44 -3.06
C LEU A 68 15.26 2.30 -3.07
N ARG A 69 15.25 3.41 -2.32
CA ARG A 69 16.43 4.32 -2.15
C ARG A 69 16.93 4.42 -0.71
N VAL A 70 16.15 3.95 0.26
CA VAL A 70 16.53 3.90 1.68
C VAL A 70 17.08 2.52 2.04
N ARG A 71 18.01 2.45 3.00
CA ARG A 71 18.54 1.18 3.50
C ARG A 71 17.62 0.60 4.57
N LEU A 72 17.11 -0.59 4.31
CA LEU A 72 16.19 -1.32 5.18
C LEU A 72 16.82 -2.64 5.63
N GLN A 73 16.37 -3.15 6.77
CA GLN A 73 16.71 -4.48 7.24
C GLN A 73 15.45 -5.24 7.64
N VAL A 74 15.30 -6.45 7.13
CA VAL A 74 14.35 -7.43 7.67
C VAL A 74 14.95 -8.03 8.93
N PHE A 75 14.23 -8.00 10.04
CA PHE A 75 14.70 -8.47 11.35
C PHE A 75 13.61 -9.22 12.10
N LEU A 76 14.00 -10.11 13.02
CA LEU A 76 13.04 -10.79 13.89
C LEU A 76 12.65 -9.87 15.04
N THR A 77 11.36 -9.64 15.23
CA THR A 77 10.78 -8.90 16.35
C THR A 77 10.44 -9.85 17.49
N ASP A 78 10.23 -9.30 18.68
CA ASP A 78 9.96 -10.10 19.88
C ASP A 78 8.61 -10.86 19.83
N LYS A 79 7.57 -10.24 19.25
CA LYS A 79 6.18 -10.75 19.31
C LYS A 79 5.40 -10.73 18.00
N LYS A 80 5.94 -10.11 16.93
CA LYS A 80 5.23 -9.91 15.65
C LYS A 80 5.81 -10.76 14.52
N GLY A 81 6.78 -11.63 14.82
CA GLY A 81 7.53 -12.37 13.81
C GLY A 81 8.54 -11.46 13.10
N TRP A 82 8.66 -11.58 11.79
CA TRP A 82 9.56 -10.72 11.00
C TRP A 82 9.00 -9.29 10.87
N GLY A 83 9.88 -8.31 10.94
CA GLY A 83 9.59 -6.89 10.77
C GLY A 83 10.61 -6.24 9.82
N VAL A 84 10.39 -4.98 9.49
CA VAL A 84 11.36 -4.16 8.75
C VAL A 84 11.77 -2.98 9.62
N ARG A 85 13.06 -2.64 9.65
CA ARG A 85 13.55 -1.42 10.31
C ARG A 85 14.43 -0.59 9.39
N ALA A 86 14.53 0.70 9.68
CA ALA A 86 15.42 1.60 8.98
C ALA A 86 16.89 1.41 9.40
N LEU A 87 17.84 1.48 8.47
CA LEU A 87 19.29 1.48 8.75
C LEU A 87 19.93 2.88 8.63
N GLN A 88 19.09 3.90 8.51
CA GLN A 88 19.46 5.31 8.40
C GLN A 88 18.26 6.17 8.82
N PRO A 89 18.47 7.44 9.22
CA PRO A 89 17.36 8.37 9.36
C PRO A 89 16.60 8.52 8.04
N ILE A 90 15.27 8.58 8.12
CA ILE A 90 14.37 8.81 6.98
C ILE A 90 13.51 10.02 7.32
N ALA A 91 13.59 11.08 6.50
CA ALA A 91 12.79 12.28 6.72
C ALA A 91 11.32 12.06 6.36
N GLU A 92 10.41 12.77 7.03
CA GLU A 92 8.97 12.77 6.70
C GLU A 92 8.74 13.02 5.19
N GLY A 93 7.79 12.29 4.61
CA GLY A 93 7.43 12.38 3.20
C GLY A 93 8.37 11.62 2.25
N THR A 94 9.44 11.00 2.76
CA THR A 94 10.32 10.15 1.94
C THR A 94 9.61 8.87 1.52
N PHE A 95 9.70 8.52 0.23
CA PHE A 95 9.27 7.20 -0.25
C PHE A 95 10.16 6.09 0.34
N VAL A 96 9.53 5.10 0.96
CA VAL A 96 10.22 4.00 1.66
C VAL A 96 10.24 2.75 0.79
N CYS A 97 9.08 2.17 0.49
CA CYS A 97 8.94 1.01 -0.38
C CYS A 97 7.51 0.88 -0.90
N GLU A 98 7.29 -0.03 -1.86
CA GLU A 98 5.95 -0.45 -2.25
C GLU A 98 5.46 -1.60 -1.35
N TYR A 99 4.16 -1.76 -1.23
CA TYR A 99 3.53 -3.03 -0.87
C TYR A 99 3.19 -3.75 -2.18
N ALA A 100 4.12 -4.59 -2.65
CA ALA A 100 4.02 -5.22 -3.97
C ALA A 100 3.93 -6.73 -3.88
N GLY A 101 3.06 -7.30 -4.72
CA GLY A 101 2.83 -8.74 -4.81
C GLY A 101 2.00 -9.12 -6.04
N GLU A 102 1.34 -10.27 -5.98
CA GLU A 102 0.39 -10.69 -7.00
C GLU A 102 -0.85 -9.78 -6.98
N VAL A 103 -1.24 -9.27 -8.13
CA VAL A 103 -2.50 -8.51 -8.29
C VAL A 103 -3.60 -9.48 -8.67
N LEU A 104 -4.59 -9.62 -7.78
CA LEU A 104 -5.64 -10.63 -7.87
C LEU A 104 -6.97 -10.00 -8.31
N GLY A 105 -7.78 -10.79 -9.01
CA GLY A 105 -9.22 -10.55 -9.10
C GLY A 105 -9.92 -10.86 -7.77
N LEU A 106 -11.14 -10.34 -7.62
CA LEU A 106 -11.95 -10.46 -6.41
C LEU A 106 -12.21 -11.93 -6.00
N ASP A 107 -12.51 -12.80 -6.98
CA ASP A 107 -12.84 -14.20 -6.70
C ASP A 107 -11.62 -14.99 -6.20
N GLU A 108 -10.44 -14.72 -6.75
CA GLU A 108 -9.19 -15.32 -6.31
C GLU A 108 -8.77 -14.79 -4.93
N ALA A 109 -8.88 -13.48 -4.69
CA ALA A 109 -8.65 -12.90 -3.37
C ALA A 109 -9.53 -13.56 -2.31
N ARG A 110 -10.85 -13.67 -2.57
CA ARG A 110 -11.80 -14.37 -1.68
C ARG A 110 -11.46 -15.84 -1.50
N ARG A 111 -11.04 -16.53 -2.56
CA ARG A 111 -10.63 -17.95 -2.48
C ARG A 111 -9.41 -18.12 -1.57
N ARG A 112 -8.39 -17.26 -1.69
CA ARG A 112 -7.19 -17.29 -0.84
C ARG A 112 -7.52 -16.97 0.61
N VAL A 113 -8.35 -15.95 0.84
CA VAL A 113 -8.83 -15.59 2.18
C VAL A 113 -9.57 -16.75 2.86
N ARG A 114 -10.49 -17.43 2.15
CA ARG A 114 -11.20 -18.61 2.68
C ARG A 114 -10.30 -19.81 2.96
N ALA A 115 -9.14 -19.89 2.31
CA ALA A 115 -8.17 -20.96 2.51
C ALA A 115 -7.21 -20.67 3.68
N GLN A 116 -7.21 -19.46 4.26
CA GLN A 116 -6.36 -19.11 5.39
C GLN A 116 -6.82 -19.83 6.67
N THR A 117 -5.86 -20.38 7.41
CA THR A 117 -6.06 -20.91 8.76
C THR A 117 -5.73 -19.86 9.81
N ALA A 118 -6.10 -20.11 11.08
CA ALA A 118 -5.79 -19.21 12.19
C ALA A 118 -4.28 -18.97 12.40
N GLN A 119 -3.44 -19.90 11.94
CA GLN A 119 -1.98 -19.82 12.06
C GLN A 119 -1.33 -19.03 10.92
N ASP A 120 -2.02 -18.87 9.79
CA ASP A 120 -1.46 -18.22 8.60
C ASP A 120 -1.45 -16.71 8.75
N ASN A 121 -0.37 -16.06 8.29
CA ASN A 121 -0.33 -14.62 8.18
C ASN A 121 -1.24 -14.14 7.05
N ASN A 122 -2.01 -13.08 7.30
CA ASN A 122 -2.84 -12.46 6.26
C ASN A 122 -2.07 -11.30 5.63
N TYR A 123 -1.80 -11.41 4.33
CA TYR A 123 -1.07 -10.39 3.56
C TYR A 123 -1.92 -9.73 2.47
N ILE A 124 -3.17 -10.16 2.27
CA ILE A 124 -4.01 -9.61 1.20
C ILE A 124 -4.45 -8.21 1.62
N ILE A 125 -4.12 -7.21 0.81
CA ILE A 125 -4.63 -5.84 0.96
C ILE A 125 -5.68 -5.59 -0.12
N ALA A 126 -6.84 -5.08 0.31
CA ALA A 126 -7.85 -4.51 -0.57
C ALA A 126 -7.80 -2.98 -0.50
N VAL A 127 -7.53 -2.35 -1.63
CA VAL A 127 -7.58 -0.88 -1.77
C VAL A 127 -8.83 -0.51 -2.56
N ARG A 128 -9.68 0.34 -1.95
CA ARG A 128 -10.90 0.87 -2.55
C ARG A 128 -10.76 2.37 -2.79
N GLU A 129 -10.74 2.78 -4.05
CA GLU A 129 -10.67 4.18 -4.44
C GLU A 129 -12.02 4.63 -5.00
N HIS A 130 -12.64 5.61 -4.35
CA HIS A 130 -13.85 6.26 -4.87
C HIS A 130 -13.42 7.30 -5.90
N VAL A 131 -13.73 7.04 -7.17
CA VAL A 131 -13.41 7.96 -8.27
C VAL A 131 -14.64 8.81 -8.64
N HIS A 132 -14.40 9.89 -9.38
CA HIS A 132 -15.46 10.79 -9.82
C HIS A 132 -16.55 10.02 -10.60
N GLY A 133 -17.82 10.29 -10.30
CA GLY A 133 -18.96 9.59 -10.90
C GLY A 133 -19.48 8.38 -10.11
N GLY A 134 -19.02 8.19 -8.86
CA GLY A 134 -19.54 7.15 -7.97
C GLY A 134 -19.02 5.73 -8.26
N GLN A 135 -18.07 5.60 -9.19
CA GLN A 135 -17.38 4.34 -9.43
C GLN A 135 -16.38 4.07 -8.31
N VAL A 136 -16.24 2.80 -7.93
CA VAL A 136 -15.26 2.33 -6.96
C VAL A 136 -14.26 1.44 -7.70
N LEU A 137 -13.00 1.81 -7.66
CA LEU A 137 -11.91 0.96 -8.14
C LEU A 137 -11.41 0.11 -6.97
N GLU A 138 -11.44 -1.22 -7.14
CA GLU A 138 -10.90 -2.15 -6.18
C GLU A 138 -9.60 -2.77 -6.71
N THR A 139 -8.58 -2.84 -5.86
CA THR A 139 -7.31 -3.50 -6.17
C THR A 139 -6.93 -4.42 -5.03
N PHE A 140 -6.69 -5.70 -5.35
CA PHE A 140 -6.25 -6.71 -4.39
C PHE A 140 -4.80 -7.05 -4.64
N VAL A 141 -3.93 -6.86 -3.64
CA VAL A 141 -2.51 -7.19 -3.72
C VAL A 141 -2.18 -8.24 -2.67
N ASP A 142 -1.58 -9.34 -3.10
CA ASP A 142 -1.18 -10.45 -2.25
C ASP A 142 0.31 -10.79 -2.43
N PRO A 143 1.18 -10.42 -1.48
CA PRO A 143 2.59 -10.73 -1.53
C PRO A 143 2.97 -12.09 -0.91
N THR A 144 1.99 -12.97 -0.61
CA THR A 144 2.21 -14.25 0.08
C THR A 144 3.24 -15.12 -0.66
N TYR A 145 3.04 -15.37 -1.95
CA TYR A 145 3.90 -16.25 -2.75
C TYR A 145 4.94 -15.48 -3.56
N VAL A 146 4.54 -14.36 -4.15
CA VAL A 146 5.43 -13.44 -4.88
C VAL A 146 5.24 -12.05 -4.33
N GLY A 147 6.30 -11.45 -3.77
CA GLY A 147 6.19 -10.10 -3.22
C GLY A 147 7.52 -9.48 -2.82
N ASN A 148 7.46 -8.23 -2.38
CA ASN A 148 8.65 -7.44 -2.06
C ASN A 148 8.90 -7.34 -0.54
N VAL A 149 9.74 -6.40 -0.11
CA VAL A 149 10.05 -6.16 1.31
C VAL A 149 8.83 -5.70 2.12
N GLY A 150 7.85 -5.06 1.48
CA GLY A 150 6.63 -4.54 2.11
C GLY A 150 5.80 -5.60 2.83
N ARG A 151 5.88 -6.87 2.42
CA ARG A 151 5.17 -7.99 3.07
C ARG A 151 5.60 -8.23 4.53
N PHE A 152 6.76 -7.71 4.94
CA PHE A 152 7.28 -7.84 6.30
C PHE A 152 6.98 -6.62 7.17
N LEU A 153 6.31 -5.59 6.64
CA LEU A 153 5.94 -4.43 7.44
C LEU A 153 4.82 -4.82 8.38
N ASN A 154 5.03 -4.58 9.67
CA ASN A 154 4.05 -4.89 10.70
C ASN A 154 3.00 -3.79 10.87
N HIS A 155 1.94 -4.15 11.58
CA HIS A 155 0.94 -3.18 12.01
C HIS A 155 1.43 -2.33 13.19
N SER A 156 1.07 -1.04 13.19
CA SER A 156 1.00 -0.22 14.39
C SER A 156 -0.29 0.62 14.40
N CYS A 157 -0.87 0.82 15.59
CA CYS A 157 -1.96 1.78 15.79
C CYS A 157 -1.47 3.24 15.73
N GLU A 158 -0.19 3.46 15.95
CA GLU A 158 0.54 4.72 15.71
C GLU A 158 1.68 4.43 14.73
N PRO A 159 1.38 4.29 13.43
CA PRO A 159 2.38 3.94 12.43
C PRO A 159 3.26 5.15 12.07
N ASN A 160 4.46 4.84 11.56
CA ASN A 160 5.39 5.82 10.98
C ASN A 160 5.39 5.80 9.45
N LEU A 161 4.57 4.94 8.82
CA LEU A 161 4.32 4.92 7.38
C LEU A 161 2.86 5.22 7.04
N VAL A 162 2.64 5.87 5.90
CA VAL A 162 1.34 6.05 5.27
C VAL A 162 1.36 5.42 3.87
N MET A 163 0.33 4.64 3.55
CA MET A 163 0.15 4.03 2.24
C MET A 163 -0.63 4.98 1.33
N VAL A 164 -0.10 5.21 0.13
CA VAL A 164 -0.68 6.08 -0.89
C VAL A 164 -0.76 5.30 -2.20
N PRO A 165 -1.96 5.13 -2.80
CA PRO A 165 -2.09 4.58 -4.16
C PRO A 165 -1.49 5.56 -5.18
N VAL A 166 -0.49 5.11 -5.94
CA VAL A 166 0.20 5.94 -6.95
C VAL A 166 0.15 5.26 -8.31
N ARG A 167 -0.43 5.95 -9.30
CA ARG A 167 -0.49 5.47 -10.69
C ARG A 167 0.71 5.97 -11.48
N VAL A 168 1.35 5.06 -12.22
CA VAL A 168 2.48 5.37 -13.11
C VAL A 168 2.06 5.05 -14.55
N ASP A 169 2.24 3.80 -14.97
CA ASP A 169 1.89 3.35 -16.32
C ASP A 169 0.48 2.76 -16.38
N SER A 170 0.12 1.93 -15.39
CA SER A 170 -1.12 1.15 -15.34
C SER A 170 -2.21 1.78 -14.47
N MET A 171 -3.48 1.45 -14.78
CA MET A 171 -4.62 1.70 -13.89
C MET A 171 -4.48 1.05 -12.51
N VAL A 172 -3.72 -0.05 -12.41
CA VAL A 172 -3.37 -0.68 -11.14
C VAL A 172 -2.40 0.25 -10.39
N PRO A 173 -2.79 0.78 -9.21
CA PRO A 173 -1.92 1.65 -8.46
C PRO A 173 -0.77 0.86 -7.83
N LYS A 174 0.42 1.47 -7.78
CA LYS A 174 1.49 1.06 -6.87
C LYS A 174 1.10 1.48 -5.46
N LEU A 175 1.08 0.54 -4.52
CA LEU A 175 0.76 0.82 -3.12
C LEU A 175 2.02 1.35 -2.42
N ALA A 176 2.29 2.64 -2.56
CA ALA A 176 3.54 3.24 -2.10
C ALA A 176 3.45 3.65 -0.63
N LEU A 177 4.44 3.25 0.16
CA LEU A 177 4.57 3.66 1.56
C LEU A 177 5.55 4.82 1.68
N PHE A 178 5.08 5.91 2.29
CA PHE A 178 5.86 7.10 2.58
C PHE A 178 6.02 7.25 4.09
N ALA A 179 7.14 7.81 4.53
CA ALA A 179 7.35 8.18 5.92
C ALA A 179 6.31 9.23 6.34
N ALA A 180 5.53 8.94 7.39
CA ALA A 180 4.53 9.83 7.95
C ALA A 180 5.10 10.76 9.04
N ALA A 181 6.32 10.52 9.47
CA ALA A 181 7.09 11.35 10.38
C ALA A 181 8.58 11.13 10.08
N ASP A 182 9.46 11.88 10.74
CA ASP A 182 10.88 11.54 10.75
C ASP A 182 11.07 10.20 11.48
N ILE A 183 11.84 9.29 10.87
CA ILE A 183 12.10 7.94 11.35
C ILE A 183 13.58 7.81 11.69
N SER A 184 13.88 7.30 12.89
CA SER A 184 15.25 7.12 13.35
C SER A 184 15.89 5.85 12.79
N ALA A 185 17.23 5.83 12.71
CA ALA A 185 17.94 4.59 12.40
C ALA A 185 17.68 3.54 13.50
N GLY A 186 17.37 2.31 13.10
CA GLY A 186 17.00 1.20 13.99
C GLY A 186 15.51 1.11 14.30
N GLU A 187 14.73 2.14 13.98
CA GLU A 187 13.28 2.16 14.23
C GLU A 187 12.53 1.20 13.30
N GLU A 188 11.57 0.45 13.86
CA GLU A 188 10.72 -0.46 13.10
C GLU A 188 9.73 0.34 12.25
N LEU A 189 9.59 -0.07 11.00
CA LEU A 189 8.69 0.49 10.02
C LEU A 189 7.34 -0.22 10.10
N CYS A 190 6.29 0.53 10.40
CA CYS A 190 4.94 0.01 10.56
C CYS A 190 3.93 0.86 9.78
N TYR A 191 2.85 0.24 9.32
CA TYR A 191 1.69 0.95 8.76
C TYR A 191 0.38 0.49 9.42
N ASP A 192 -0.69 1.26 9.24
CA ASP A 192 -2.02 0.88 9.72
C ASP A 192 -2.67 -0.11 8.73
N TYR A 193 -2.91 -1.35 9.17
CA TYR A 193 -3.53 -2.38 8.34
C TYR A 193 -5.00 -2.08 8.01
N SER A 194 -5.66 -1.21 8.79
CA SER A 194 -7.01 -0.75 8.48
C SER A 194 -7.05 0.32 7.38
N GLY A 195 -5.89 0.90 7.05
CA GLY A 195 -5.77 1.99 6.09
C GLY A 195 -6.40 3.31 6.55
N ARG A 196 -6.83 3.45 7.81
CA ARG A 196 -7.53 4.65 8.33
C ARG A 196 -6.56 5.77 8.72
N PHE A 197 -5.34 5.44 9.10
CA PHE A 197 -4.32 6.42 9.46
C PHE A 197 -4.10 7.45 8.33
N ARG A 198 -4.35 8.72 8.64
CA ARG A 198 -4.29 9.88 7.72
C ARG A 198 -5.20 9.81 6.48
N ASN A 199 -6.18 8.90 6.45
CA ASN A 199 -7.12 8.69 5.32
C ASN A 199 -8.60 8.93 5.69
N LEU A 200 -8.90 9.73 6.73
CA LEU A 200 -10.28 9.99 7.16
C LEU A 200 -11.10 10.70 6.05
N PRO A 201 -12.23 10.13 5.56
CA PRO A 201 -13.25 10.95 4.92
C PRO A 201 -13.90 11.87 5.97
N PRO A 202 -14.26 13.11 5.61
CA PRO A 202 -15.05 13.97 6.48
C PRO A 202 -16.48 13.39 6.50
N ASN A 203 -16.87 12.83 7.65
CA ASN A 203 -18.13 12.11 7.91
C ASN A 203 -18.20 10.73 7.26
N GLU A 204 -18.20 9.69 8.09
CA GLU A 204 -19.37 8.84 8.28
C GLU A 204 -19.18 7.97 9.54
N GLY A 205 -20.29 7.75 10.23
CA GLY A 205 -20.33 7.25 11.59
C GLY A 205 -19.66 5.89 11.76
N GLU A 206 -19.26 5.64 13.00
CA GLU A 206 -18.79 4.38 13.52
C GLU A 206 -19.62 3.20 12.96
N GLN A 207 -19.16 2.58 11.88
CA GLN A 207 -19.44 1.18 11.66
C GLN A 207 -18.49 0.42 12.57
N LYS A 208 -18.89 0.33 13.85
CA LYS A 208 -18.52 -0.84 14.64
C LYS A 208 -18.93 -2.03 13.80
N ALA A 209 -17.96 -2.74 13.22
CA ALA A 209 -18.22 -4.06 12.70
C ALA A 209 -18.98 -4.79 13.80
N ALA A 210 -20.19 -5.26 13.47
CA ALA A 210 -21.01 -6.04 14.39
C ALA A 210 -20.13 -7.12 15.02
N GLU A 211 -20.28 -7.30 16.32
CA GLU A 211 -19.73 -8.45 17.04
C GLU A 211 -20.36 -9.72 16.43
N GLU A 212 -19.80 -10.20 15.32
CA GLU A 212 -20.05 -11.56 14.87
C GLU A 212 -19.18 -12.48 15.73
N ASP A 213 -19.84 -13.08 16.72
CA ASP A 213 -19.37 -14.19 17.55
C ASP A 213 -18.84 -15.33 16.66
N ASN A 214 -17.53 -15.32 16.33
CA ASN A 214 -16.65 -16.49 16.16
C ASN A 214 -15.32 -16.22 15.42
N VAL A 215 -15.00 -14.98 15.02
CA VAL A 215 -13.69 -14.74 14.36
C VAL A 215 -12.59 -14.55 15.40
N LEU A 216 -11.63 -15.48 15.46
CA LEU A 216 -10.40 -15.35 16.26
C LEU A 216 -9.59 -14.12 15.80
N ARG A 217 -9.84 -12.96 16.42
CA ARG A 217 -9.09 -11.73 16.16
C ARG A 217 -7.67 -11.88 16.69
N LYS A 218 -6.68 -11.64 15.83
CA LYS A 218 -5.28 -11.69 16.22
C LYS A 218 -4.96 -10.51 17.15
N PRO A 219 -4.30 -10.74 18.30
CA PRO A 219 -3.90 -9.66 19.21
C PRO A 219 -2.89 -8.72 18.53
N CYS A 220 -2.98 -7.43 18.84
CA CYS A 220 -2.05 -6.42 18.39
C CYS A 220 -0.92 -6.25 19.42
N PHE A 221 0.33 -6.38 18.95
CA PHE A 221 1.53 -6.21 19.77
C PHE A 221 2.35 -4.99 19.36
N CYS A 222 1.70 -3.92 18.89
CA CYS A 222 2.39 -2.72 18.42
C CYS A 222 3.06 -1.89 19.53
N GLY A 223 2.62 -2.05 20.79
CA GLY A 223 3.18 -1.33 21.94
C GLY A 223 2.75 0.13 22.07
N SER A 224 1.90 0.63 21.16
CA SER A 224 1.34 1.99 21.24
C SER A 224 0.46 2.17 22.50
N PRO A 225 0.53 3.33 23.18
CA PRO A 225 -0.40 3.68 24.27
C PRO A 225 -1.87 3.73 23.83
N THR A 226 -2.14 3.97 22.54
CA THR A 226 -3.48 4.06 21.96
C THR A 226 -3.87 2.79 21.19
N CYS A 227 -3.21 1.65 21.48
CA CYS A 227 -3.42 0.37 20.82
C CYS A 227 -4.87 -0.11 20.93
N ALA A 228 -5.46 -0.52 19.80
CA ALA A 228 -6.82 -1.08 19.72
C ALA A 228 -6.93 -2.55 20.20
N ALA A 229 -5.90 -3.07 20.88
CA ALA A 229 -5.73 -4.44 21.39
C ALA A 229 -5.69 -5.58 20.35
N PHE A 230 -6.32 -5.42 19.19
CA PHE A 230 -6.40 -6.44 18.14
C PHE A 230 -5.99 -5.87 16.79
N LEU A 231 -5.45 -6.72 15.91
CA LEU A 231 -5.20 -6.34 14.53
C LEU A 231 -6.52 -5.97 13.84
N PRO A 232 -6.52 -4.97 12.94
CA PRO A 232 -7.68 -4.65 12.13
C PRO A 232 -8.16 -5.84 11.32
N TRP A 233 -9.48 -5.99 11.23
CA TRP A 233 -10.13 -7.03 10.45
C TRP A 233 -11.00 -6.37 9.37
N ASP A 234 -10.79 -6.71 8.11
CA ASP A 234 -11.63 -6.28 7.00
C ASP A 234 -12.66 -7.38 6.69
N GLY A 235 -13.86 -7.26 7.24
CA GLY A 235 -14.95 -8.20 7.00
C GLY A 235 -15.43 -8.22 5.53
N SER A 236 -15.12 -7.22 4.71
CA SER A 236 -15.63 -7.18 3.33
C SER A 236 -14.96 -8.18 2.38
N LEU A 237 -13.79 -8.70 2.76
CA LEU A 237 -13.12 -9.82 2.09
C LEU A 237 -13.65 -11.20 2.52
N PHE A 238 -14.46 -11.24 3.59
CA PHE A 238 -15.05 -12.45 4.15
C PHE A 238 -16.58 -12.32 4.08
N PRO A 239 -17.25 -12.81 3.00
CA PRO A 239 -18.71 -12.80 3.00
C PRO A 239 -19.24 -13.64 4.18
N SER A 240 -20.30 -13.14 4.85
CA SER A 240 -21.05 -13.92 5.83
C SER A 240 -21.48 -15.26 5.22
N ALA A 241 -21.37 -16.32 6.02
CA ALA A 241 -21.64 -17.70 5.61
C ALA A 241 -23.07 -17.91 5.07
#